data_AF-A0A382AZ24-F1
#
_entry.id   AF-A0A382AZ24-F1
#
_cell.length_a   1.000
_cell.length_b   1.000
_cell.length_c   1.000
_cell.angle_alpha   90.00
_cell.angle_beta   90.00
_cell.angle_gamma   90.00
#
_symmetry.space_group_name_H-M   'P 1'
#
loop_
_entity.id
_entity.type
_entity.pdbx_description
1 polymer ?
#
loop_
_entity_poly.entity_id
_entity_poly.type
_entity_poly.pdbx_seq_one_letter_code
_entity_poly.pdbx_strand_id
1 'polypeptide(L)' 'MRKITKETYLSWYEDMFFWRKFEDKLAAVYIQQKVRGFLHLYNGQEAVLAGSLHAMDLSKDKMITAYRNHV' A
#
# COMPACT_ATOMS: atom_id res chain seq x y z
N MET A 1 20.04 -2.34 8.31
CA MET A 1 19.08 -1.68 7.39
C MET A 1 19.81 -1.31 6.13
N ARG A 2 19.17 -1.48 4.95
CA ARG A 2 19.75 -1.02 3.68
C ARG A 2 19.93 0.50 3.74
N LYS A 3 20.97 1.02 3.07
CA LYS A 3 21.18 2.46 3.01
C LYS A 3 20.03 3.08 2.22
N ILE A 4 19.39 4.11 2.80
CA ILE A 4 18.33 4.84 2.10
C ILE A 4 19.00 5.75 1.06
N THR A 5 18.59 5.61 -0.19
CA THR A 5 19.11 6.41 -1.32
C THR A 5 18.02 7.31 -1.88
N LYS A 6 18.39 8.22 -2.79
CA LYS A 6 17.42 9.06 -3.51
C LYS A 6 16.40 8.20 -4.26
N GLU A 7 16.85 7.13 -4.87
CA GLU A 7 16.02 6.18 -5.63
C GLU A 7 15.03 5.47 -4.69
N THR A 8 15.45 5.17 -3.45
CA THR A 8 14.56 4.62 -2.42
C THR A 8 13.43 5.61 -2.11
N TYR A 9 13.76 6.89 -1.90
CA TYR A 9 12.75 7.91 -1.61
C TYR A 9 11.77 8.13 -2.77
N LEU A 10 12.28 8.12 -4.01
CA LEU A 10 11.43 8.27 -5.19
C LEU A 10 10.49 7.08 -5.36
N SER A 11 11.00 5.85 -5.22
CA SER A 11 10.17 4.64 -5.26
C SER A 11 9.10 4.65 -4.17
N TRP A 12 9.45 4.96 -2.92
CA TRP A 12 8.46 5.08 -1.85
C TRP A 12 7.41 6.15 -2.13
N TYR A 13 7.81 7.30 -2.67
CA TYR A 13 6.85 8.34 -3.03
C TYR A 13 5.89 7.87 -4.12
N GLU A 14 6.41 7.28 -5.20
CA GLU A 14 5.62 6.78 -6.32
C GLU A 14 4.63 5.69 -5.87
N ASP A 15 5.11 4.70 -5.11
CA ASP A 15 4.31 3.60 -4.59
C ASP A 15 3.21 4.10 -3.66
N MET A 16 3.57 4.87 -2.61
CA MET A 16 2.59 5.39 -1.65
C MET A 16 1.59 6.34 -2.30
N PHE A 17 2.02 7.16 -3.26
CA PHE A 17 1.12 8.05 -3.99
C PHE A 17 0.15 7.26 -4.87
N PHE A 18 0.64 6.25 -5.58
CA PHE A 18 -0.19 5.36 -6.37
C PHE A 18 -1.23 4.64 -5.50
N TRP A 19 -0.81 4.04 -4.40
CA TRP A 19 -1.69 3.37 -3.42
C TRP A 19 -2.78 4.29 -2.90
N ARG A 20 -2.43 5.52 -2.51
CA ARG A 20 -3.40 6.54 -2.11
C ARG A 20 -4.46 6.78 -3.19
N LYS A 21 -4.02 7.00 -4.44
CA LYS A 21 -4.94 7.27 -5.56
C LYS A 21 -5.79 6.07 -5.93
N PHE A 22 -5.23 4.87 -5.82
CA PHE A 22 -5.94 3.62 -6.03
C PHE A 22 -7.10 3.48 -5.03
N GLU A 23 -6.82 3.71 -3.74
CA GLU A 23 -7.83 3.64 -2.69
C GLU A 23 -8.89 4.75 -2.80
N ASP A 24 -8.49 5.98 -3.14
CA ASP A 24 -9.42 7.08 -3.44
C ASP A 24 -10.39 6.68 -4.58
N LYS A 25 -9.87 6.00 -5.61
CA LYS A 25 -10.68 5.52 -6.73
C LYS A 25 -11.62 4.39 -6.30
N LEU A 26 -11.16 3.45 -5.48
CA LEU A 26 -11.99 2.39 -4.91
C LEU A 26 -13.16 2.95 -4.11
N ALA A 27 -12.91 3.96 -3.27
CA ALA A 27 -13.96 4.67 -2.54
C ALA A 27 -15.00 5.28 -3.50
N ALA A 28 -14.55 5.95 -4.56
CA ALA A 28 -15.45 6.56 -5.55
C ALA A 28 -16.32 5.52 -6.28
N VAL A 29 -15.76 4.39 -6.71
CA VAL A 29 -16.53 3.36 -7.43
C VAL A 29 -17.44 2.54 -6.51
N TYR A 30 -17.11 2.47 -5.22
CA TYR A 30 -17.98 1.87 -4.21
C TYR A 30 -19.22 2.73 -3.96
N ILE A 31 -19.07 4.05 -3.86
CA ILE A 31 -20.21 4.99 -3.80
C ILE A 31 -21.10 4.85 -5.04
N GLN A 32 -20.50 4.64 -6.21
CA GLN A 32 -21.24 4.36 -7.46
C GLN A 32 -21.87 2.95 -7.50
N GLN A 33 -21.76 2.16 -6.42
CA GLN A 33 -22.26 0.78 -6.32
C GLN A 33 -21.70 -0.19 -7.37
N LYS A 34 -20.54 0.13 -7.96
CA LYS A 34 -19.80 -0.73 -8.89
C LYS A 34 -18.97 -1.77 -8.16
N VAL A 35 -18.56 -1.48 -6.93
CA VAL A 35 -18.00 -2.43 -5.97
C VAL A 35 -19.03 -2.62 -4.85
N ARG A 36 -19.20 -3.85 -4.37
CA ARG A 36 -20.21 -4.24 -3.37
C ARG A 36 -19.59 -5.16 -2.33
N GLY A 37 -20.28 -5.34 -1.20
CA GLY A 37 -19.78 -6.15 -0.08
C GLY A 37 -18.95 -5.29 0.87
N PHE A 38 -17.79 -5.79 1.31
CA PHE A 38 -16.90 -5.05 2.21
C PHE A 38 -15.85 -4.26 1.45
N LEU A 39 -15.50 -3.08 1.97
CA LEU A 39 -14.40 -2.25 1.46
C LEU A 39 -13.58 -1.69 2.62
N HIS A 40 -12.30 -2.08 2.70
CA HIS A 40 -11.40 -1.66 3.78
C HIS A 40 -10.20 -0.91 3.20
N LEU A 41 -10.31 0.42 3.17
CA LEU A 41 -9.34 1.29 2.50
C LEU A 41 -8.05 1.51 3.30
N TYR A 42 -6.88 1.45 2.68
CA TYR A 42 -5.57 1.59 3.33
C TYR A 42 -5.06 3.04 3.42
N ASN A 43 -5.87 4.05 3.08
CA ASN A 43 -5.47 5.46 3.09
C ASN A 43 -4.90 5.87 4.47
N GLY A 44 -3.72 6.49 4.45
CA GLY A 44 -3.03 6.97 5.66
C GLY A 44 -2.12 5.94 6.32
N GLN A 45 -2.10 4.69 5.85
CA GLN A 45 -1.24 3.63 6.35
C GLN A 45 -0.12 3.24 5.37
N GLU A 46 0.04 3.95 4.24
CA GLU A 46 0.94 3.57 3.14
C GLU A 46 2.40 3.38 3.60
N ALA A 47 2.87 4.21 4.54
CA ALA A 47 4.21 4.10 5.09
C ALA A 47 4.47 2.78 5.83
N VAL A 48 3.44 2.13 6.37
CA VAL A 48 3.57 0.85 7.07
C VAL A 48 4.06 -0.23 6.10
N LEU A 49 3.41 -0.36 4.95
CA LEU A 49 3.82 -1.35 3.95
C LEU A 49 5.13 -0.96 3.27
N ALA A 50 5.29 0.30 2.85
CA ALA A 50 6.53 0.78 2.21
C ALA A 50 7.76 0.54 3.09
N GLY A 51 7.64 0.83 4.40
CA GLY A 51 8.69 0.58 5.39
C GLY A 51 8.92 -0.91 5.65
N SER A 52 7.83 -1.70 5.76
CA SER A 52 7.93 -3.15 5.98
C SER A 52 8.65 -3.84 4.82
N LEU A 53 8.24 -3.58 3.57
CA LEU A 53 8.88 -4.15 2.38
C LEU A 53 10.35 -3.74 2.24
N HIS A 54 10.69 -2.51 2.63
CA HIS A 54 12.08 -2.07 2.62
C HIS A 54 12.97 -2.83 3.62
N ALA A 55 12.42 -3.16 4.79
CA ALA A 55 13.14 -3.88 5.84
C ALA A 55 13.26 -5.38 5.57
N MET A 56 12.33 -5.96 4.81
CA MET A 56 12.26 -7.40 4.53
C MET A 56 13.25 -7.88 3.46
N ASP A 57 13.67 -9.15 3.60
CA ASP A 57 14.26 -9.97 2.54
C ASP A 57 13.15 -10.84 1.92
N LEU A 58 12.55 -10.37 0.83
CA LEU A 58 11.41 -11.04 0.18
C LEU A 58 11.74 -12.44 -0.38
N SER A 59 13.01 -12.82 -0.46
CA SER A 59 13.40 -14.18 -0.85
C SER A 59 13.20 -15.22 0.28
N LYS A 60 13.12 -14.77 1.53
CA LYS A 60 13.06 -15.63 2.72
C LYS A 60 11.88 -15.30 3.61
N ASP A 61 11.64 -14.00 3.83
CA ASP A 61 10.63 -13.52 4.75
C ASP A 61 9.23 -13.70 4.17
N LYS A 62 8.27 -13.94 5.06
CA LYS A 62 6.86 -14.09 4.73
C LYS A 62 6.05 -13.07 5.51
N MET A 63 4.99 -12.57 4.90
CA MET A 63 4.05 -11.63 5.51
C MET A 63 2.63 -12.17 5.36
N ILE A 64 1.84 -12.00 6.41
CA ILE A 64 0.40 -12.20 6.41
C ILE A 64 -0.24 -10.93 6.97
N THR A 65 -1.41 -10.57 6.47
CA THR A 65 -2.20 -9.43 6.94
C THR A 65 -3.68 -9.82 7.02
N ALA A 66 -4.48 -8.95 7.60
CA ALA A 66 -5.93 -9.10 7.67
C ALA A 66 -6.60 -8.59 6.37
N TYR A 67 -7.84 -8.13 6.48
CA TYR A 67 -8.71 -7.74 5.36
C TYR A 67 -8.49 -6.31 4.83
N ARG A 68 -7.50 -5.58 5.33
CA ARG A 68 -7.11 -4.25 4.84
C ARG A 68 -5.78 -4.38 4.06
N ASN A 69 -5.89 -4.97 2.88
CA ASN A 69 -4.76 -5.56 2.14
C ASN A 69 -4.84 -5.31 0.63
N HIS A 70 -5.38 -4.15 0.24
CA HIS A 70 -5.48 -3.76 -1.16
C HIS A 70 -4.12 -3.41 -1.78
N VAL A 71 -3.20 -2.95 -0.94
CA VAL A 71 -1.84 -2.51 -1.30
C VAL A 71 -0.82 -3.49 -0.74
#